data_AF-A0A505I174-F1
#
_entry.id   AF-A0A505I174-F1
#
_cell.length_a   1.000
_cell.length_b   1.000
_cell.length_c   1.000
_cell.angle_alpha   90.00
_cell.angle_beta   90.00
_cell.angle_gamma   90.00
#
_symmetry.space_group_name_H-M   'P 1'
#
loop_
_entity.id
_entity.type
_entity.pdbx_description
1 polymer ?
#
loop_
_entity_poly.entity_id
_entity_poly.type
_entity_poly.pdbx_seq_one_letter_code
_entity_poly.pdbx_strand_id
1 'polypeptide(L)'
;MFLSFSLYLDLTVLLALVLQAGAVPHPIVKRSNSDLSLTAQLRLADTAIERYKLLPNDSDFVFNFTGNEEIPVATSQNWPALVGVGAAISMSQLPACSMSFLHLHPRATELFALNSGHILSEMVPQAGVLDSNNSQRVIRTDLRPGQVTIYPAGSFHTQVNPECEPANFTAAFTSDEFAVSLVAEQLFSFSDGVIARTFGQSIAGEDIEKEVEVLVRPASANKPSVQKLREQGLKIWSTDLDDSSGLVSAMNGADILISAIGPNDLLQQKKLLQAAKLTGVKRVIPCAFTTVAPPNGAMLLRDEKEEVYNAIKFLGIPYTVIDVGFWYQISFPTLSSGKVDYAQMVPVKTVHGDGTAPNILTDLRDVGRFVARIILDDRTINKYVYTSGDVLSENDIYRIAEEVSGEKLEPDRISHEIIEANVEQAKAALTEDPSDPMKRIGVFIAQYEHSKYVREDNSPGYAAYLGYLDARELYPDFQPTSFRDFFAEVLAGKGRKVYS
;
A
#
# COMPACT_ATOMS: atom_id res chain seq x y z
N MET A 1 -53.41 -7.13 23.98
CA MET A 1 -53.14 -8.58 24.03
C MET A 1 -51.63 -8.74 23.90
N PHE A 2 -51.01 -9.21 24.98
CA PHE A 2 -49.57 -9.22 25.28
C PHE A 2 -48.79 -10.23 24.44
N LEU A 3 -47.49 -9.95 24.22
CA LEU A 3 -46.32 -10.85 24.10
C LEU A 3 -45.12 -9.95 23.72
N SER A 4 -44.56 -9.16 24.65
CA SER A 4 -43.61 -9.50 25.73
C SER A 4 -42.19 -9.84 25.25
N PHE A 5 -41.31 -8.87 25.48
CA PHE A 5 -39.86 -8.96 25.57
C PHE A 5 -39.40 -10.16 26.41
N SER A 6 -38.35 -10.87 25.96
CA SER A 6 -37.34 -11.46 26.84
C SER A 6 -36.12 -11.94 26.04
N LEU A 7 -35.05 -11.14 26.04
CA LEU A 7 -33.70 -11.62 25.74
C LEU A 7 -32.78 -11.09 26.86
N TYR A 8 -33.00 -11.61 28.07
CA TYR A 8 -32.16 -11.40 29.25
C TYR A 8 -32.02 -12.74 29.97
N LEU A 9 -31.15 -13.62 29.47
CA LEU A 9 -30.58 -14.71 30.25
C LEU A 9 -29.48 -15.38 29.43
N ASP A 10 -28.25 -14.82 29.40
CA ASP A 10 -27.00 -15.56 29.08
C ASP A 10 -25.75 -14.69 29.31
N LEU A 11 -25.74 -13.84 30.33
CA LEU A 11 -24.56 -13.04 30.69
C LEU A 11 -24.37 -12.89 32.20
N THR A 12 -24.67 -13.96 32.95
CA THR A 12 -24.50 -14.01 34.42
C THR A 12 -23.58 -15.14 34.89
N VAL A 13 -22.79 -15.73 33.98
CA VAL A 13 -21.82 -16.81 34.34
C VAL A 13 -20.35 -16.39 34.20
N LEU A 14 -20.03 -15.20 33.65
CA LEU A 14 -18.63 -14.76 33.53
C LEU A 14 -18.09 -13.95 34.73
N LEU A 15 -18.86 -13.79 35.81
CA LEU A 15 -18.49 -12.95 36.95
C LEU A 15 -18.71 -13.63 38.30
N ALA A 16 -18.23 -14.86 38.46
CA ALA A 16 -18.12 -15.50 39.77
C ALA A 16 -17.14 -16.68 39.73
N LEU A 17 -15.82 -16.42 39.66
CA LEU A 17 -14.76 -17.36 40.07
C LEU A 17 -13.37 -16.71 40.00
N VAL A 18 -13.19 -15.55 40.64
CA VAL A 18 -11.87 -15.19 41.19
C VAL A 18 -11.78 -15.89 42.55
N LEU A 19 -11.47 -17.19 42.53
CA LEU A 19 -11.07 -17.90 43.74
C LEU A 19 -9.65 -17.43 44.10
N GLN A 20 -9.53 -16.59 45.13
CA GLN A 20 -8.29 -16.50 45.87
C GLN A 20 -8.08 -17.85 46.57
N ALA A 21 -7.23 -18.69 45.99
CA ALA A 21 -6.66 -19.82 46.70
C ALA A 21 -5.77 -19.27 47.81
N GLY A 22 -6.25 -19.26 49.05
CA GLY A 22 -5.42 -19.03 50.22
C GLY A 22 -4.44 -20.19 50.37
N ALA A 23 -3.19 -19.96 49.96
CA ALA A 23 -2.12 -20.93 50.15
C ALA A 23 -1.83 -21.10 51.66
N VAL A 24 -1.80 -22.34 52.13
CA VAL A 24 -1.41 -22.73 53.49
C VAL A 24 0.09 -22.42 53.68
N PRO A 25 0.51 -21.73 54.76
CA PRO A 25 1.92 -21.43 54.98
C PRO A 25 2.73 -22.72 55.14
N HIS A 26 3.65 -22.96 54.20
CA HIS A 26 4.65 -24.01 54.32
C HIS A 26 5.86 -23.48 55.09
N PRO A 27 6.54 -24.29 55.92
CA PRO A 27 7.76 -23.89 56.58
C PRO A 27 8.85 -23.63 55.53
N ILE A 28 9.45 -22.44 55.58
CA ILE A 28 10.54 -22.04 54.69
C ILE A 28 11.79 -22.85 55.09
N VAL A 29 12.09 -23.89 54.33
CA VAL A 29 13.42 -24.51 54.32
C VAL A 29 14.41 -23.48 53.79
N LYS A 30 15.55 -23.29 54.47
CA LYS A 30 16.68 -22.46 53.99
C LYS A 30 16.97 -22.81 52.51
N ARG A 31 16.54 -21.95 51.58
CA ARG A 31 16.82 -22.11 50.16
C ARG A 31 18.30 -21.82 49.92
N SER A 32 18.98 -22.77 49.28
CA SER A 32 20.23 -22.48 48.59
C SER A 32 19.88 -21.59 47.39
N ASN A 33 20.16 -20.29 47.49
CA ASN A 33 19.79 -19.28 46.48
C ASN A 33 20.85 -19.09 45.39
N SER A 34 21.87 -19.97 45.30
CA SER A 34 22.98 -19.83 44.34
C SER A 34 22.56 -19.86 42.87
N ASP A 35 21.40 -20.44 42.56
CA ASP A 35 20.94 -20.63 41.18
C ASP A 35 19.99 -19.51 40.71
N LEU A 36 19.68 -18.54 41.58
CA LEU A 36 18.81 -17.40 41.26
C LEU A 36 19.61 -16.22 40.73
N SER A 37 19.04 -15.44 39.80
CA SER A 37 19.63 -14.16 39.38
C SER A 37 19.77 -13.20 40.57
N LEU A 38 20.76 -12.30 40.51
CA LEU A 38 20.99 -11.31 41.57
C LEU A 38 19.72 -10.49 41.87
N THR A 39 18.99 -10.05 40.84
CA THR A 39 17.70 -9.36 40.98
C THR A 39 16.66 -10.21 41.71
N ALA A 40 16.59 -11.52 41.45
CA ALA A 40 15.68 -12.43 42.16
C ALA A 40 16.09 -12.62 43.63
N GLN A 41 17.38 -12.75 43.91
CA GLN A 41 17.89 -12.82 45.28
C GLN A 41 17.57 -11.53 46.06
N LEU A 42 17.74 -10.36 45.44
CA LEU A 42 17.41 -9.07 46.04
C LEU A 42 15.91 -8.88 46.30
N ARG A 43 15.06 -9.39 45.39
CA ARG A 43 13.59 -9.40 45.57
C ARG A 43 13.15 -10.34 46.71
N LEU A 44 13.90 -11.42 46.95
CA LEU A 44 13.62 -12.41 48.00
C LEU A 44 14.31 -12.11 49.35
N ALA A 45 15.23 -11.15 49.41
CA ALA A 45 15.93 -10.81 50.64
C ALA A 45 14.95 -10.28 51.71
N ASP A 46 15.00 -10.90 52.90
CA ASP A 46 14.07 -10.64 54.00
C ASP A 46 14.39 -9.32 54.71
N THR A 47 15.64 -8.85 54.62
CA THR A 47 16.10 -7.63 55.28
C THR A 47 16.94 -6.73 54.37
N ALA A 48 17.00 -5.44 54.70
CA ALA A 48 17.92 -4.50 54.04
C ALA A 48 19.39 -4.94 54.19
N ILE A 49 19.76 -5.51 55.34
CA ILE A 49 21.13 -6.02 55.59
C ILE A 49 21.50 -7.11 54.59
N GLU A 50 20.58 -8.03 54.29
CA GLU A 50 20.80 -9.07 53.27
C GLU A 50 20.97 -8.47 51.88
N ARG A 51 20.20 -7.43 51.52
CA ARG A 51 20.36 -6.73 50.24
C ARG A 51 21.73 -6.08 50.09
N TYR A 52 22.22 -5.39 51.14
CA TYR A 52 23.56 -4.79 51.12
C TYR A 52 24.67 -5.85 51.08
N LYS A 53 24.46 -7.04 51.68
CA LYS A 53 25.41 -8.16 51.52
C LYS A 53 25.46 -8.72 50.10
N LEU A 54 24.37 -8.63 49.35
CA LEU A 54 24.29 -9.04 47.95
C LEU A 54 24.89 -8.00 46.98
N LEU A 55 25.11 -6.76 47.43
CA LEU A 55 25.71 -5.65 46.67
C LEU A 55 26.95 -5.12 47.42
N PRO A 56 28.03 -5.92 47.49
CA PRO A 56 29.15 -5.62 48.39
C PRO A 56 30.09 -4.53 47.87
N ASN A 57 30.00 -4.11 46.60
CA ASN A 57 30.92 -3.15 46.01
C ASN A 57 30.28 -1.77 45.91
N ASP A 58 31.06 -0.71 46.16
CA ASP A 58 30.57 0.67 45.99
C ASP A 58 30.07 0.94 44.56
N SER A 59 30.66 0.28 43.56
CA SER A 59 30.23 0.37 42.16
C SER A 59 28.82 -0.17 41.91
N ASP A 60 28.29 -1.04 42.77
CA ASP A 60 26.94 -1.60 42.63
C ASP A 60 25.86 -0.49 42.79
N PHE A 61 26.23 0.63 43.42
CA PHE A 61 25.37 1.78 43.71
C PHE A 61 25.52 2.94 42.71
N VAL A 62 26.22 2.73 41.59
CA VAL A 62 26.43 3.76 40.55
C VAL A 62 25.96 3.22 39.19
N PHE A 63 25.06 3.94 38.53
CA PHE A 63 24.70 3.68 37.14
C PHE A 63 25.29 4.75 36.23
N ASN A 64 25.86 4.35 35.10
CA ASN A 64 26.51 5.27 34.17
C ASN A 64 25.66 5.50 32.92
N PHE A 65 25.11 6.71 32.77
CA PHE A 65 24.33 7.12 31.60
C PHE A 65 25.19 7.56 30.41
N THR A 66 26.52 7.65 30.53
CA THR A 66 27.41 8.09 29.45
C THR A 66 27.92 6.93 28.58
N GLY A 67 27.24 5.78 28.58
CA GLY A 67 27.57 4.63 27.76
C GLY A 67 27.18 4.80 26.28
N ASN A 68 27.49 3.78 25.45
CA ASN A 68 27.18 3.78 24.01
C ASN A 68 25.74 3.33 23.68
N GLU A 69 24.84 3.27 24.65
CA GLU A 69 23.43 2.94 24.41
C GLU A 69 22.70 4.16 23.85
N GLU A 70 21.83 3.94 22.86
CA GLU A 70 21.09 5.02 22.17
C GLU A 70 20.12 5.75 23.10
N ILE A 71 19.51 5.04 24.06
CA ILE A 71 18.74 5.60 25.17
C ILE A 71 19.05 4.81 26.45
N PRO A 72 19.98 5.27 27.30
CA PRO A 72 20.35 4.54 28.51
C PRO A 72 19.26 4.67 29.58
N VAL A 73 18.77 3.53 30.08
CA VAL A 73 17.74 3.48 31.13
C VAL A 73 18.20 2.61 32.27
N ALA A 74 18.18 3.14 33.49
CA ALA A 74 18.42 2.36 34.70
C ALA A 74 17.13 1.68 35.16
N THR A 75 17.17 0.36 35.25
CA THR A 75 16.08 -0.52 35.71
C THR A 75 16.63 -1.50 36.75
N SER A 76 15.77 -2.22 37.45
CA SER A 76 16.21 -3.26 38.38
C SER A 76 16.90 -4.46 37.71
N GLN A 77 16.83 -4.58 36.38
CA GLN A 77 17.47 -5.63 35.60
C GLN A 77 18.94 -5.33 35.31
N ASN A 78 19.28 -4.07 35.00
CA ASN A 78 20.65 -3.64 34.67
C ASN A 78 21.31 -2.82 35.78
N TRP A 79 20.56 -2.35 36.77
CA TRP A 79 21.06 -1.73 37.99
C TRP A 79 20.40 -2.35 39.23
N PRO A 80 20.96 -3.48 39.74
CA PRO A 80 20.33 -4.24 40.82
C PRO A 80 20.08 -3.47 42.12
N ALA A 81 20.82 -2.39 42.39
CA ALA A 81 20.56 -1.51 43.53
C ALA A 81 19.17 -0.84 43.49
N LEU A 82 18.53 -0.80 42.31
CA LEU A 82 17.18 -0.26 42.12
C LEU A 82 16.07 -1.25 42.52
N VAL A 83 16.40 -2.51 42.85
CA VAL A 83 15.41 -3.51 43.27
C VAL A 83 14.64 -3.04 44.50
N GLY A 84 13.31 -2.99 44.39
CA GLY A 84 12.41 -2.60 45.47
C GLY A 84 12.18 -1.09 45.60
N VAL A 85 12.83 -0.26 44.77
CA VAL A 85 12.55 1.18 44.69
C VAL A 85 11.23 1.45 43.94
N GLY A 86 10.90 0.60 42.97
CA GLY A 86 9.70 0.76 42.15
C GLY A 86 9.80 1.94 41.19
N ALA A 87 10.98 2.20 40.65
CA ALA A 87 11.20 3.26 39.69
C ALA A 87 12.20 2.83 38.61
N ALA A 88 12.13 3.48 37.46
CA ALA A 88 13.19 3.49 36.46
C ALA A 88 13.56 4.94 36.13
N ILE A 89 14.76 5.17 35.62
CA ILE A 89 15.21 6.52 35.25
C ILE A 89 16.02 6.45 33.97
N SER A 90 15.80 7.40 33.07
CA SER A 90 16.51 7.58 31.82
C SER A 90 17.05 9.00 31.75
N MET A 91 18.26 9.15 31.21
CA MET A 91 18.84 10.45 30.88
C MET A 91 19.34 10.35 29.45
N SER A 92 18.76 11.13 28.54
CA SER A 92 19.12 11.07 27.13
C SER A 92 18.91 12.42 26.44
N GLN A 93 19.14 12.44 25.14
CA GLN A 93 18.96 13.62 24.30
C GLN A 93 17.97 13.28 23.18
N LEU A 94 17.07 14.21 22.89
CA LEU A 94 16.26 14.17 21.67
C LEU A 94 17.03 14.94 20.58
N PRO A 95 17.43 14.29 19.47
CA PRO A 95 18.21 14.94 18.41
C PRO A 95 17.54 16.19 17.84
N ALA A 96 18.34 17.02 17.17
CA ALA A 96 17.86 18.17 16.42
C ALA A 96 16.76 17.78 15.41
N CYS A 97 15.71 18.59 15.30
CA CYS A 97 14.61 18.43 14.35
C CYS A 97 14.00 17.01 14.37
N SER A 98 13.89 16.40 15.54
CA SER A 98 13.41 15.02 15.70
C SER A 98 12.20 14.94 16.61
N MET A 99 11.52 13.79 16.58
CA MET A 99 10.42 13.49 17.48
C MET A 99 10.61 12.11 18.10
N SER A 100 10.18 11.96 19.34
CA SER A 100 9.94 10.64 19.88
C SER A 100 8.72 10.03 19.18
N PHE A 101 8.75 8.71 18.99
CA PHE A 101 7.61 7.97 18.49
C PHE A 101 6.37 8.21 19.37
N LEU A 102 5.16 8.14 18.82
CA LEU A 102 3.93 8.19 19.62
C LEU A 102 3.82 6.91 20.47
N HIS A 103 3.88 7.05 21.79
CA HIS A 103 3.87 5.92 22.72
C HIS A 103 3.01 6.13 23.95
N LEU A 104 2.91 5.06 24.73
CA LEU A 104 2.45 5.08 26.11
C LEU A 104 3.29 4.13 26.97
N HIS A 105 3.18 4.31 28.28
CA HIS A 105 3.72 3.41 29.30
C HIS A 105 2.56 2.72 30.02
N PRO A 106 2.30 1.42 29.79
CA PRO A 106 1.12 0.77 30.34
C PRO A 106 1.23 0.49 31.84
N ARG A 107 2.46 0.54 32.40
CA ARG A 107 2.75 0.16 33.79
C ARG A 107 3.45 1.25 34.61
N ALA A 108 3.66 2.43 34.05
CA ALA A 108 4.27 3.55 34.76
C ALA A 108 3.72 4.89 34.28
N THR A 109 3.56 5.81 35.23
CA THR A 109 3.58 7.25 34.95
C THR A 109 5.02 7.69 34.71
N GLU A 110 5.23 8.49 33.66
CA GLU A 110 6.49 9.15 33.35
C GLU A 110 6.46 10.62 33.82
N LEU A 111 7.55 11.04 34.45
CA LEU A 111 7.88 12.43 34.72
C LEU A 111 9.03 12.82 33.80
N PHE A 112 8.77 13.71 32.86
CA PHE A 112 9.75 14.14 31.86
C PHE A 112 10.22 15.56 32.19
N ALA A 113 11.48 15.67 32.58
CA ALA A 113 12.15 16.91 32.92
C ALA A 113 13.07 17.34 31.77
N LEU A 114 12.94 18.58 31.30
CA LEU A 114 13.83 19.13 30.28
C LEU A 114 15.04 19.80 30.95
N ASN A 115 16.25 19.31 30.67
CA ASN A 115 17.48 19.84 31.24
C ASN A 115 18.08 20.96 30.38
N SER A 116 18.02 20.84 29.04
CA SER A 116 18.47 21.87 28.09
C SER A 116 17.72 21.75 26.76
N GLY A 117 17.72 22.82 25.96
CA GLY A 117 17.01 22.86 24.67
C GLY A 117 15.55 23.30 24.81
N HIS A 118 14.70 22.89 23.87
CA HIS A 118 13.28 23.22 23.79
C HIS A 118 12.51 22.02 23.26
N ILE A 119 11.40 21.66 23.90
CA ILE A 119 10.57 20.52 23.52
C ILE A 119 9.11 20.96 23.46
N LEU A 120 8.45 20.62 22.35
CA LEU A 120 7.00 20.62 22.27
C LEU A 120 6.49 19.23 22.66
N SER A 121 5.60 19.15 23.64
CA SER A 121 5.03 17.89 24.09
C SER A 121 3.53 17.88 23.87
N GLU A 122 3.02 16.76 23.36
CA GLU A 122 1.59 16.50 23.24
C GLU A 122 1.22 15.21 23.96
N MET A 123 0.11 15.24 24.69
CA MET A 123 -0.46 14.08 25.37
C MET A 123 -1.98 14.00 25.15
N VAL A 124 -2.45 12.80 24.82
CA VAL A 124 -3.86 12.43 24.84
C VAL A 124 -4.12 11.55 26.06
N PRO A 125 -4.83 12.06 27.08
CA PRO A 125 -5.26 11.26 28.22
C PRO A 125 -6.33 10.24 27.82
N GLN A 126 -6.75 9.40 28.77
CA GLN A 126 -7.77 8.38 28.56
C GLN A 126 -9.06 8.92 27.90
N ALA A 127 -9.79 8.02 27.23
CA ALA A 127 -11.06 8.33 26.58
C ALA A 127 -12.04 9.02 27.54
N GLY A 128 -12.75 10.03 27.05
CA GLY A 128 -13.76 10.77 27.81
C GLY A 128 -13.22 11.98 28.56
N VAL A 129 -11.90 12.22 28.55
CA VAL A 129 -11.35 13.53 28.96
C VAL A 129 -11.51 14.49 27.79
N LEU A 130 -12.50 15.38 27.88
CA LEU A 130 -12.88 16.29 26.80
C LEU A 130 -12.36 17.71 27.00
N ASP A 131 -12.21 18.45 25.90
CA ASP A 131 -11.91 19.87 25.88
C ASP A 131 -13.20 20.73 25.98
N SER A 132 -13.05 22.06 25.87
CA SER A 132 -14.19 23.00 25.93
C SER A 132 -15.18 22.83 24.76
N ASN A 133 -14.77 22.16 23.68
CA ASN A 133 -15.59 21.89 22.51
C ASN A 133 -16.18 20.47 22.55
N ASN A 134 -16.13 19.80 23.70
CA ASN A 134 -16.63 18.44 23.90
C ASN A 134 -15.94 17.41 22.98
N SER A 135 -14.71 17.69 22.56
CA SER A 135 -13.87 16.81 21.75
C SER A 135 -12.79 16.17 22.62
N GLN A 136 -12.22 15.04 22.19
CA GLN A 136 -11.13 14.40 22.94
C GLN A 136 -10.00 15.41 23.19
N ARG A 137 -9.68 15.63 24.47
CA ARG A 137 -8.70 16.64 24.86
C ARG A 137 -7.29 16.22 24.42
N VAL A 138 -6.56 17.17 23.86
CA VAL A 138 -5.11 17.07 23.66
C VAL A 138 -4.43 18.10 24.54
N ILE A 139 -3.54 17.67 25.42
CA ILE A 139 -2.76 18.54 26.29
C ILE A 139 -1.45 18.84 25.58
N ARG A 140 -1.20 20.12 25.31
CA ARG A 140 0.02 20.61 24.65
C ARG A 140 0.83 21.44 25.62
N THR A 141 2.14 21.20 25.68
CA THR A 141 3.06 21.96 26.54
C THR A 141 4.31 22.34 25.76
N ASP A 142 4.71 23.61 25.85
CA ASP A 142 5.99 24.14 25.40
C ASP A 142 6.96 24.09 26.60
N LEU A 143 7.92 23.18 26.55
CA LEU A 143 8.86 22.91 27.64
C LEU A 143 10.17 23.64 27.41
N ARG A 144 10.58 24.39 28.43
CA ARG A 144 11.86 25.10 28.55
C ARG A 144 12.73 24.45 29.64
N PRO A 145 14.06 24.70 29.64
CA PRO A 145 14.96 24.10 30.61
C PRO A 145 14.52 24.34 32.06
N GLY A 146 14.55 23.30 32.88
CA GLY A 146 14.11 23.31 34.28
C GLY A 146 12.61 23.04 34.48
N GLN A 147 11.85 22.80 33.41
CA GLN A 147 10.43 22.43 33.49
C GLN A 147 10.22 20.92 33.42
N VAL A 148 9.10 20.48 34.00
CA VAL A 148 8.69 19.08 34.07
C VAL A 148 7.25 18.96 33.54
N THR A 149 7.00 17.91 32.76
CA THR A 149 5.66 17.45 32.42
C THR A 149 5.43 16.04 32.92
N ILE A 150 4.17 15.61 32.94
CA ILE A 150 3.74 14.32 33.45
C ILE A 150 2.91 13.59 32.40
N TYR A 151 3.23 12.33 32.19
CA TYR A 151 2.45 11.41 31.36
C TYR A 151 1.94 10.27 32.24
N PRO A 152 0.67 10.31 32.67
CA PRO A 152 0.07 9.21 33.44
C PRO A 152 0.16 7.88 32.70
N ALA A 153 0.25 6.77 33.44
CA ALA A 153 0.24 5.44 32.86
C ALA A 153 -0.93 5.25 31.88
N GLY A 154 -0.63 4.73 30.68
CA GLY A 154 -1.60 4.53 29.60
C GLY A 154 -1.98 5.77 28.79
N SER A 155 -1.45 6.96 29.10
CA SER A 155 -1.66 8.15 28.25
C SER A 155 -0.78 8.11 27.01
N PHE A 156 -1.38 8.41 25.85
CA PHE A 156 -0.63 8.53 24.61
C PHE A 156 0.14 9.84 24.63
N HIS A 157 1.41 9.84 24.29
CA HIS A 157 2.19 11.06 24.25
C HIS A 157 3.38 10.99 23.29
N THR A 158 3.89 12.17 22.93
CA THR A 158 5.07 12.37 22.11
C THR A 158 5.77 13.66 22.51
N GLN A 159 7.05 13.73 22.19
CA GLN A 159 7.89 14.90 22.37
C GLN A 159 8.56 15.22 21.04
N VAL A 160 8.51 16.48 20.64
CA VAL A 160 9.11 17.00 19.41
C VAL A 160 10.16 18.02 19.79
N ASN A 161 11.37 17.86 19.26
CA ASN A 161 12.40 18.88 19.28
C ASN A 161 12.30 19.69 17.98
N PRO A 162 11.73 20.90 18.01
CA PRO A 162 11.60 21.73 16.81
C PRO A 162 12.90 22.46 16.44
N GLU A 163 13.94 22.36 17.28
CA GLU A 163 15.17 23.13 17.12
C GLU A 163 16.25 22.35 16.35
N CYS A 164 17.19 23.09 15.75
CA CYS A 164 18.33 22.51 15.03
C CYS A 164 19.47 22.02 15.94
N GLU A 165 19.26 21.98 17.26
CA GLU A 165 20.23 21.50 18.25
C GLU A 165 19.59 20.43 19.15
N PRO A 166 20.35 19.45 19.67
CA PRO A 166 19.82 18.43 20.59
C PRO A 166 19.26 19.02 21.90
N ALA A 167 18.20 18.39 22.41
CA ALA A 167 17.58 18.75 23.68
C ALA A 167 17.80 17.64 24.73
N ASN A 168 18.35 17.99 25.89
CA ASN A 168 18.67 17.00 26.93
C ASN A 168 17.52 16.88 27.91
N PHE A 169 17.14 15.65 28.23
CA PHE A 169 16.04 15.37 29.15
C PHE A 169 16.38 14.28 30.15
N THR A 170 15.58 14.23 31.21
CA THR A 170 15.58 13.18 32.22
C THR A 170 14.15 12.68 32.36
N ALA A 171 13.93 11.39 32.16
CA ALA A 171 12.64 10.75 32.35
C ALA A 171 12.69 9.82 33.57
N ALA A 172 11.75 9.97 34.49
CA ALA A 172 11.59 9.10 35.65
C ALA A 172 10.26 8.38 35.60
N PHE A 173 10.27 7.08 35.88
CA PHE A 173 9.11 6.21 35.80
C PHE A 173 8.75 5.70 37.19
N THR A 174 7.46 5.60 37.47
CA THR A 174 6.90 5.09 38.74
C THR A 174 6.86 3.55 38.83
N SER A 175 7.60 2.86 37.95
CA SER A 175 7.83 1.42 37.98
C SER A 175 9.17 1.11 37.33
N ASP A 176 9.88 0.12 37.87
CA ASP A 176 11.08 -0.44 37.25
C ASP A 176 10.77 -1.32 36.03
N GLU A 177 9.47 -1.63 35.82
CA GLU A 177 8.92 -2.35 34.68
C GLU A 177 8.00 -1.45 33.84
N PHE A 178 8.45 -0.21 33.57
CA PHE A 178 7.66 0.85 32.94
C PHE A 178 6.95 0.44 31.63
N ALA A 179 7.62 -0.39 30.82
CA ALA A 179 7.18 -0.89 29.51
C ALA A 179 6.86 0.23 28.50
N VAL A 180 7.11 -0.02 27.22
CA VAL A 180 6.82 0.93 26.14
C VAL A 180 5.88 0.28 25.15
N SER A 181 4.82 0.99 24.78
CA SER A 181 3.89 0.58 23.74
C SER A 181 3.97 1.56 22.59
N LEU A 182 4.40 1.10 21.42
CA LEU A 182 4.48 1.91 20.19
C LEU A 182 3.10 1.95 19.55
N VAL A 183 2.40 3.07 19.71
CA VAL A 183 0.95 3.16 19.45
C VAL A 183 0.63 2.89 17.98
N ALA A 184 1.38 3.52 17.08
CA ALA A 184 1.18 3.35 15.64
C ALA A 184 1.53 1.93 15.19
N GLU A 185 2.71 1.43 15.54
CA GLU A 185 3.16 0.08 15.16
C GLU A 185 2.20 -1.00 15.64
N GLN A 186 1.78 -0.93 16.90
CA GLN A 186 0.84 -1.90 17.47
C GLN A 186 -0.56 -1.77 16.86
N LEU A 187 -1.02 -0.56 16.57
CA LEU A 187 -2.28 -0.35 15.85
C LEU A 187 -2.22 -1.04 14.48
N PHE A 188 -1.16 -0.84 13.71
CA PHE A 188 -1.02 -1.43 12.38
C PHE A 188 -0.65 -2.92 12.37
N SER A 189 -0.34 -3.51 13.54
CA SER A 189 -0.19 -4.96 13.66
C SER A 189 -1.52 -5.74 13.60
N PHE A 190 -2.66 -5.05 13.75
CA PHE A 190 -3.98 -5.67 13.61
C PHE A 190 -4.32 -5.94 12.13
N SER A 191 -5.16 -6.95 11.89
CA SER A 191 -5.63 -7.27 10.53
C SER A 191 -6.28 -6.07 9.84
N ASP A 192 -6.12 -5.95 8.52
CA ASP A 192 -6.66 -4.85 7.71
C ASP A 192 -8.15 -4.60 7.93
N GLY A 193 -8.94 -5.67 8.12
CA GLY A 193 -10.37 -5.54 8.40
C GLY A 193 -10.69 -4.80 9.70
N VAL A 194 -9.83 -4.90 10.72
CA VAL A 194 -9.94 -4.18 11.99
C VAL A 194 -9.51 -2.71 11.81
N ILE A 195 -8.42 -2.48 11.09
CA ILE A 195 -7.94 -1.12 10.76
C ILE A 195 -8.98 -0.36 9.94
N ALA A 196 -9.47 -0.97 8.86
CA ALA A 196 -10.49 -0.37 8.01
C ALA A 196 -11.78 -0.05 8.78
N ARG A 197 -12.21 -0.89 9.73
CA ARG A 197 -13.37 -0.58 10.58
C ARG A 197 -13.10 0.54 11.57
N THR A 198 -11.86 0.66 12.06
CA THR A 198 -11.44 1.71 13.00
C THR A 198 -11.38 3.08 12.31
N PHE A 199 -10.90 3.13 11.07
CA PHE A 199 -10.77 4.36 10.28
C PHE A 199 -11.92 4.61 9.28
N GLY A 200 -12.99 3.80 9.30
CA GLY A 200 -14.16 3.99 8.45
C GLY A 200 -13.92 3.78 6.95
N GLN A 201 -13.07 2.80 6.59
CA GLN A 201 -12.58 2.49 5.23
C GLN A 201 -11.72 3.56 4.58
N SER A 202 -11.29 4.57 5.33
CA SER A 202 -10.63 5.75 4.76
C SER A 202 -9.16 5.53 4.42
N ILE A 203 -8.47 4.62 5.12
CA ILE A 203 -7.01 4.42 4.99
C ILE A 203 -6.66 2.98 5.38
N ALA A 204 -5.98 2.22 4.52
CA ALA A 204 -5.30 0.98 4.93
C ALA A 204 -3.94 1.36 5.57
N GLY A 205 -3.45 0.63 6.57
CA GLY A 205 -2.20 0.98 7.26
C GLY A 205 -0.99 1.09 6.32
N GLU A 206 -1.03 0.38 5.19
CA GLU A 206 -0.08 0.47 4.08
C GLU A 206 -0.09 1.81 3.33
N ASP A 207 -1.10 2.66 3.46
CA ASP A 207 -1.31 3.86 2.65
C ASP A 207 -0.74 5.16 3.25
N ILE A 208 -0.14 5.12 4.45
CA ILE A 208 0.28 6.33 5.18
C ILE A 208 1.66 6.89 4.75
N GLU A 209 2.34 6.27 3.78
CA GLU A 209 3.61 6.80 3.21
C GLU A 209 3.62 6.89 1.66
N LYS A 210 2.46 6.99 1.01
CA LYS A 210 2.39 6.98 -0.47
C LYS A 210 2.06 8.36 -1.03
N GLU A 211 3.08 9.14 -1.38
CA GLU A 211 2.90 10.38 -2.16
C GLU A 211 2.84 10.06 -3.67
N VAL A 212 1.72 10.42 -4.31
CA VAL A 212 1.55 10.30 -5.77
C VAL A 212 1.76 11.66 -6.42
N GLU A 213 2.79 11.73 -7.27
CA GLU A 213 3.07 12.92 -8.08
C GLU A 213 2.78 12.63 -9.57
N VAL A 214 2.29 13.64 -10.29
CA VAL A 214 1.85 13.47 -11.68
C VAL A 214 2.62 14.39 -12.61
N LEU A 215 3.22 13.80 -13.65
CA LEU A 215 3.88 14.52 -14.73
C LEU A 215 2.89 14.81 -15.86
N VAL A 216 2.80 16.07 -16.26
CA VAL A 216 1.98 16.52 -17.39
C VAL A 216 2.78 17.42 -18.33
N ARG A 217 2.47 17.36 -19.64
CA ARG A 217 3.00 18.32 -20.60
C ARG A 217 2.53 19.75 -20.26
N PRO A 218 3.35 20.79 -20.48
CA PRO A 218 2.95 22.18 -20.21
C PRO A 218 1.64 22.58 -20.88
N ALA A 219 1.43 22.15 -22.13
CA ALA A 219 0.20 22.43 -22.88
C ALA A 219 -1.08 21.78 -22.28
N SER A 220 -0.95 20.82 -21.36
CA SER A 220 -2.09 20.18 -20.68
C SER A 220 -2.28 20.68 -19.25
N ALA A 221 -1.36 21.48 -18.70
CA ALA A 221 -1.36 21.88 -17.30
C ALA A 221 -2.68 22.53 -16.86
N ASN A 222 -3.36 23.25 -17.76
CA ASN A 222 -4.61 23.98 -17.50
C ASN A 222 -5.89 23.22 -17.91
N LYS A 223 -5.79 21.96 -18.34
CA LYS A 223 -6.98 21.18 -18.68
C LYS A 223 -7.81 20.91 -17.41
N PRO A 224 -9.16 20.88 -17.50
CA PRO A 224 -10.03 20.62 -16.35
C PRO A 224 -9.67 19.32 -15.60
N SER A 225 -9.27 18.27 -16.32
CA SER A 225 -8.84 17.01 -15.71
C SER A 225 -7.57 17.14 -14.85
N VAL A 226 -6.63 18.00 -15.24
CA VAL A 226 -5.39 18.26 -14.47
C VAL A 226 -5.67 19.17 -13.28
N GLN A 227 -6.54 20.17 -13.44
CA GLN A 227 -6.96 21.02 -12.31
C GLN A 227 -7.64 20.20 -11.22
N LYS A 228 -8.49 19.25 -11.60
CA LYS A 228 -9.12 18.32 -10.65
C LYS A 228 -8.10 17.52 -9.84
N LEU A 229 -6.99 17.08 -10.44
CA LEU A 229 -5.91 16.40 -9.71
C LEU A 229 -5.22 17.34 -8.70
N ARG A 230 -5.01 18.62 -9.06
CA ARG A 230 -4.48 19.63 -8.12
C ARG A 230 -5.42 19.88 -6.96
N GLU A 231 -6.72 20.00 -7.22
CA GLU A 231 -7.76 20.17 -6.20
C GLU A 231 -7.82 18.98 -5.24
N GLN A 232 -7.45 17.79 -5.71
CA GLN A 232 -7.29 16.57 -4.90
C GLN A 232 -5.97 16.54 -4.10
N GLY A 233 -5.14 17.58 -4.19
CA GLY A 233 -3.88 17.68 -3.46
C GLY A 233 -2.69 16.98 -4.14
N LEU A 234 -2.84 16.45 -5.37
CA LEU A 234 -1.73 15.83 -6.08
C LEU A 234 -0.77 16.89 -6.58
N LYS A 235 0.53 16.66 -6.35
CA LYS A 235 1.60 17.48 -6.90
C LYS A 235 1.73 17.23 -8.41
N ILE A 236 1.69 18.32 -9.18
CA ILE A 236 1.75 18.28 -10.64
C ILE A 236 3.05 18.88 -11.14
N TRP A 237 3.86 18.08 -11.81
CA TRP A 237 5.02 18.54 -12.56
C TRP A 237 4.62 18.88 -13.99
N SER A 238 4.93 20.10 -14.42
CA SER A 238 4.69 20.57 -15.77
C SER A 238 6.00 20.56 -16.55
N THR A 239 6.30 19.47 -17.25
CA THR A 239 7.55 19.31 -18.01
C THR A 239 7.32 18.56 -19.33
N ASP A 240 8.15 18.83 -20.31
CA ASP A 240 8.18 18.09 -21.57
C ASP A 240 9.12 16.89 -21.47
N LEU A 241 8.92 15.86 -22.31
CA LEU A 241 9.82 14.71 -22.38
C LEU A 241 11.20 15.08 -22.94
N ASP A 242 11.30 16.17 -23.70
CA ASP A 242 12.57 16.72 -24.19
C ASP A 242 13.32 17.56 -23.16
N ASP A 243 12.67 17.96 -22.06
CA ASP A 243 13.32 18.68 -20.96
C ASP A 243 13.91 17.71 -19.93
N SER A 244 15.11 17.21 -20.23
CA SER A 244 15.85 16.30 -19.34
C SER A 244 16.02 16.86 -17.92
N SER A 245 16.23 18.18 -17.77
CA SER A 245 16.40 18.81 -16.46
C SER A 245 15.11 18.83 -15.65
N GLY A 246 13.99 19.11 -16.31
CA GLY A 246 12.65 19.05 -15.72
C GLY A 246 12.26 17.62 -15.34
N LEU A 247 12.61 16.62 -16.18
CA LEU A 247 12.40 15.20 -15.87
C LEU A 247 13.20 14.75 -14.64
N VAL A 248 14.48 15.10 -14.55
CA VAL A 248 15.32 14.78 -13.37
C VAL A 248 14.77 15.46 -12.12
N SER A 249 14.35 16.72 -12.22
CA SER A 249 13.75 17.44 -11.09
C SER A 249 12.46 16.77 -10.61
N ALA A 250 11.62 16.32 -11.55
CA ALA A 250 10.35 15.67 -11.26
C ALA A 250 10.50 14.26 -10.66
N MET A 251 11.59 13.56 -10.95
CA MET A 251 11.85 12.21 -10.44
C MET A 251 12.76 12.18 -9.22
N ASN A 252 13.30 13.34 -8.80
CA ASN A 252 14.19 13.40 -7.64
C ASN A 252 13.43 13.05 -6.36
N GLY A 253 13.86 11.96 -5.70
CA GLY A 253 13.19 11.41 -4.51
C GLY A 253 12.05 10.44 -4.80
N ALA A 254 11.71 10.18 -6.08
CA ALA A 254 10.68 9.21 -6.44
C ALA A 254 11.22 7.77 -6.39
N ASP A 255 10.51 6.88 -5.70
CA ASP A 255 10.87 5.46 -5.64
C ASP A 255 10.42 4.67 -6.88
N ILE A 256 9.26 5.01 -7.43
CA ILE A 256 8.60 4.25 -8.49
C ILE A 256 8.18 5.19 -9.63
N LEU A 257 8.60 4.88 -10.85
CA LEU A 257 8.13 5.53 -12.07
C LEU A 257 7.07 4.66 -12.75
N ILE A 258 5.85 5.18 -12.92
CA ILE A 258 4.79 4.54 -13.71
C ILE A 258 4.59 5.34 -15.00
N SER A 259 4.76 4.70 -16.16
CA SER A 259 4.47 5.31 -17.45
C SER A 259 3.13 4.81 -17.99
N ALA A 260 2.16 5.71 -18.10
CA ALA A 260 0.88 5.49 -18.78
C ALA A 260 0.81 6.31 -20.09
N ILE A 261 1.92 6.35 -20.83
CA ILE A 261 2.03 7.14 -22.06
C ILE A 261 1.18 6.56 -23.20
N GLY A 262 0.72 7.42 -24.12
CA GLY A 262 -0.06 6.99 -25.28
C GLY A 262 0.74 6.14 -26.27
N PRO A 263 0.05 5.34 -27.12
CA PRO A 263 0.68 4.40 -28.05
C PRO A 263 1.56 5.08 -29.12
N ASN A 264 1.30 6.36 -29.45
CA ASN A 264 2.09 7.10 -30.43
C ASN A 264 3.46 7.54 -29.89
N ASP A 265 3.63 7.56 -28.57
CA ASP A 265 4.81 8.09 -27.91
C ASP A 265 5.61 7.00 -27.16
N LEU A 266 5.33 5.71 -27.43
CA LEU A 266 5.90 4.59 -26.67
C LEU A 266 7.43 4.63 -26.58
N LEU A 267 8.11 4.90 -27.69
CA LEU A 267 9.57 4.95 -27.71
C LEU A 267 10.13 6.17 -26.97
N GLN A 268 9.33 7.22 -26.76
CA GLN A 268 9.74 8.39 -25.98
C GLN A 268 9.95 8.05 -24.49
N GLN A 269 9.42 6.93 -24.01
CA GLN A 269 9.70 6.44 -22.65
C GLN A 269 11.21 6.29 -22.39
N LYS A 270 12.04 6.03 -23.41
CA LYS A 270 13.50 5.94 -23.26
C LYS A 270 14.09 7.22 -22.60
N LYS A 271 13.49 8.40 -22.81
CA LYS A 271 13.88 9.66 -22.15
C LYS A 271 13.53 9.65 -20.65
N LEU A 272 12.34 9.14 -20.29
CA LEU A 272 11.94 8.93 -18.90
C LEU A 272 12.87 7.96 -18.18
N LEU A 273 13.29 6.88 -18.86
CA LEU A 273 14.19 5.88 -18.28
C LEU A 273 15.58 6.45 -17.96
N GLN A 274 16.08 7.36 -18.80
CA GLN A 274 17.34 8.05 -18.54
C GLN A 274 17.24 8.91 -17.28
N ALA A 275 16.18 9.71 -17.14
CA ALA A 275 15.94 10.51 -15.94
C ALA A 275 15.77 9.63 -14.69
N ALA A 276 15.04 8.52 -14.80
CA ALA A 276 14.85 7.54 -13.72
C ALA A 276 16.20 6.94 -13.27
N LYS A 277 17.09 6.62 -14.20
CA LYS A 277 18.43 6.12 -13.89
C LYS A 277 19.26 7.17 -13.14
N LEU A 278 19.21 8.43 -13.57
CA LEU A 278 19.99 9.52 -12.98
C LEU A 278 19.54 9.88 -11.57
N THR A 279 18.25 9.73 -11.27
CA THR A 279 17.65 10.07 -9.97
C THR A 279 17.60 8.90 -8.99
N GLY A 280 17.96 7.69 -9.44
CA GLY A 280 17.99 6.51 -8.57
C GLY A 280 16.63 5.88 -8.29
N VAL A 281 15.66 6.05 -9.22
CA VAL A 281 14.36 5.37 -9.16
C VAL A 281 14.55 3.87 -8.93
N LYS A 282 13.85 3.33 -7.93
CA LYS A 282 14.00 1.95 -7.47
C LYS A 282 13.20 0.96 -8.29
N ARG A 283 12.11 1.38 -8.95
CA ARG A 283 11.30 0.52 -9.82
C ARG A 283 10.65 1.29 -10.97
N VAL A 284 10.67 0.71 -12.18
CA VAL A 284 9.95 1.23 -13.35
C VAL A 284 8.82 0.29 -13.77
N ILE A 285 7.64 0.88 -13.94
CA ILE A 285 6.48 0.26 -14.59
C ILE A 285 6.34 0.92 -15.97
N PRO A 286 6.84 0.29 -17.05
CA PRO A 286 6.70 0.86 -18.38
C PRO A 286 5.24 0.79 -18.84
N CYS A 287 4.91 1.57 -19.87
CA CYS A 287 3.62 1.47 -20.54
C CYS A 287 3.52 0.14 -21.30
N ALA A 288 3.08 -0.88 -20.57
CA ALA A 288 2.69 -2.19 -21.05
C ALA A 288 1.18 -2.20 -21.29
N PHE A 289 0.38 -2.44 -20.24
CA PHE A 289 -1.08 -2.27 -20.20
C PHE A 289 -1.78 -2.75 -21.49
N THR A 290 -1.34 -3.90 -21.98
CA THR A 290 -1.75 -4.52 -23.25
C THR A 290 -2.15 -5.98 -23.01
N THR A 291 -2.54 -6.68 -24.07
CA THR A 291 -2.71 -8.13 -24.07
C THR A 291 -1.38 -8.86 -23.91
N VAL A 292 -1.44 -10.07 -23.37
CA VAL A 292 -0.31 -11.00 -23.41
C VAL A 292 -0.02 -11.34 -24.86
N ALA A 293 1.26 -11.25 -25.25
CA ALA A 293 1.74 -11.55 -26.59
C ALA A 293 3.23 -11.89 -26.52
N PRO A 294 3.77 -12.75 -27.41
CA PRO A 294 5.20 -13.01 -27.44
C PRO A 294 5.96 -11.78 -27.95
N PRO A 295 7.24 -11.63 -27.56
CA PRO A 295 8.10 -10.61 -28.14
C PRO A 295 8.42 -10.95 -29.61
N ASN A 296 8.60 -9.92 -30.43
CA ASN A 296 9.11 -9.95 -31.80
C ASN A 296 8.22 -10.71 -32.80
N GLY A 297 7.52 -9.96 -33.65
CA GLY A 297 6.92 -10.46 -34.89
C GLY A 297 5.43 -10.79 -34.81
N ALA A 298 4.85 -10.93 -33.62
CA ALA A 298 3.41 -11.13 -33.47
C ALA A 298 2.63 -9.81 -33.63
N MET A 299 3.10 -8.75 -32.99
CA MET A 299 2.42 -7.45 -32.97
C MET A 299 3.45 -6.31 -32.99
N LEU A 300 3.32 -5.37 -33.93
CA LEU A 300 4.19 -4.20 -34.03
C LEU A 300 4.19 -3.39 -32.71
N LEU A 301 3.00 -3.22 -32.12
CA LEU A 301 2.84 -2.52 -30.84
C LEU A 301 3.57 -3.22 -29.69
N ARG A 302 3.60 -4.56 -29.69
CA ARG A 302 4.32 -5.33 -28.67
C ARG A 302 5.83 -5.20 -28.87
N ASP A 303 6.29 -5.27 -30.10
CA ASP A 303 7.71 -5.19 -30.44
C ASP A 303 8.33 -3.85 -29.98
N GLU A 304 7.62 -2.75 -30.19
CA GLU A 304 8.06 -1.43 -29.72
C GLU A 304 8.04 -1.29 -28.19
N LYS A 305 7.11 -1.95 -27.51
CA LYS A 305 7.10 -2.02 -26.04
C LYS A 305 8.29 -2.84 -25.53
N GLU A 306 8.63 -3.95 -26.19
CA GLU A 306 9.80 -4.77 -25.84
C GLU A 306 11.11 -3.99 -26.02
N GLU A 307 11.21 -3.07 -26.98
CA GLU A 307 12.36 -2.15 -27.05
C GLU A 307 12.52 -1.31 -25.78
N VAL A 308 11.41 -0.83 -25.22
CA VAL A 308 11.42 -0.06 -23.97
C VAL A 308 11.81 -0.97 -22.81
N TYR A 309 11.26 -2.19 -22.74
CA TYR A 309 11.60 -3.15 -21.67
C TYR A 309 13.08 -3.51 -21.70
N ASN A 310 13.64 -3.70 -22.89
CA ASN A 310 15.07 -3.96 -23.06
C ASN A 310 15.93 -2.76 -22.70
N ALA A 311 15.47 -1.53 -22.95
CA ALA A 311 16.16 -0.32 -22.48
C ALA A 311 16.19 -0.24 -20.94
N ILE A 312 15.12 -0.63 -20.25
CA ILE A 312 15.08 -0.69 -18.77
C ILE A 312 16.13 -1.69 -18.25
N LYS A 313 16.13 -2.91 -18.83
CA LYS A 313 17.08 -3.97 -18.49
C LYS A 313 18.52 -3.53 -18.75
N PHE A 314 18.78 -2.88 -19.88
CA PHE A 314 20.10 -2.35 -20.24
C PHE A 314 20.61 -1.31 -19.23
N LEU A 315 19.73 -0.44 -18.73
CA LEU A 315 20.06 0.55 -17.70
C LEU A 315 20.20 -0.07 -16.30
N GLY A 316 19.84 -1.35 -16.13
CA GLY A 316 19.90 -2.06 -14.86
C GLY A 316 18.95 -1.47 -13.81
N ILE A 317 17.78 -0.97 -14.22
CA ILE A 317 16.75 -0.46 -13.30
C ILE A 317 15.76 -1.60 -13.01
N PRO A 318 15.39 -1.86 -11.75
CA PRO A 318 14.37 -2.86 -11.46
C PRO A 318 13.04 -2.50 -12.11
N TYR A 319 12.30 -3.50 -12.58
CA TYR A 319 11.09 -3.25 -13.37
C TYR A 319 9.95 -4.23 -13.07
N THR A 320 8.74 -3.87 -13.45
CA THR A 320 7.63 -4.82 -13.54
C THR A 320 6.81 -4.51 -14.79
N VAL A 321 6.70 -5.47 -15.71
CA VAL A 321 5.84 -5.34 -16.90
C VAL A 321 4.45 -5.86 -16.52
N ILE A 322 3.41 -5.04 -16.73
CA ILE A 322 2.04 -5.37 -16.36
C ILE A 322 1.18 -5.43 -17.62
N ASP A 323 0.79 -6.63 -18.03
CA ASP A 323 -0.21 -6.84 -19.09
C ASP A 323 -1.59 -7.00 -18.45
N VAL A 324 -2.60 -6.37 -19.04
CA VAL A 324 -3.94 -6.25 -18.43
C VAL A 324 -5.03 -6.94 -19.24
N GLY A 325 -4.61 -7.67 -20.28
CA GLY A 325 -5.53 -8.21 -21.26
C GLY A 325 -6.18 -7.10 -22.06
N PHE A 326 -7.42 -7.36 -22.47
CA PHE A 326 -8.23 -6.40 -23.23
C PHE A 326 -9.31 -5.78 -22.35
N TRP A 327 -9.75 -4.56 -22.66
CA TRP A 327 -10.69 -3.86 -21.78
C TRP A 327 -12.14 -4.25 -22.03
N TYR A 328 -12.93 -4.37 -20.97
CA TYR A 328 -14.38 -4.57 -21.09
C TYR A 328 -15.04 -3.49 -21.94
N GLN A 329 -14.63 -2.23 -21.77
CA GLN A 329 -15.19 -1.04 -22.42
C GLN A 329 -15.12 -1.06 -23.97
N ILE A 330 -14.32 -1.95 -24.54
CA ILE A 330 -14.19 -2.15 -26.00
C ILE A 330 -14.46 -3.60 -26.42
N SER A 331 -15.07 -4.41 -25.55
CA SER A 331 -15.33 -5.83 -25.80
C SER A 331 -16.82 -6.20 -25.84
N PHE A 332 -17.72 -5.34 -25.33
CA PHE A 332 -19.14 -5.69 -25.25
C PHE A 332 -19.89 -5.43 -26.57
N PRO A 333 -20.84 -6.31 -26.94
CA PRO A 333 -21.53 -6.24 -28.22
C PRO A 333 -22.53 -5.08 -28.29
N THR A 334 -22.82 -4.66 -29.51
CA THR A 334 -23.88 -3.69 -29.81
C THR A 334 -25.23 -4.35 -29.60
N LEU A 335 -26.17 -3.66 -28.94
CA LEU A 335 -27.55 -4.14 -28.79
C LEU A 335 -28.46 -3.55 -29.85
N SER A 336 -29.45 -4.33 -30.33
CA SER A 336 -30.41 -3.84 -31.32
C SER A 336 -31.26 -2.66 -30.80
N SER A 337 -31.47 -2.57 -29.48
CA SER A 337 -32.16 -1.44 -28.85
C SER A 337 -31.38 -0.13 -28.83
N GLY A 338 -30.07 -0.16 -29.08
CA GLY A 338 -29.17 1.00 -28.96
C GLY A 338 -28.89 1.44 -27.51
N LYS A 339 -29.35 0.69 -26.50
CA LYS A 339 -29.23 1.06 -25.07
C LYS A 339 -27.78 1.26 -24.60
N VAL A 340 -26.81 0.69 -25.30
CA VAL A 340 -25.39 0.71 -24.92
C VAL A 340 -24.53 1.61 -25.81
N ASP A 341 -25.11 2.19 -26.87
CA ASP A 341 -24.39 2.98 -27.89
C ASP A 341 -23.69 4.20 -27.29
N TYR A 342 -24.26 4.77 -26.21
CA TYR A 342 -23.70 5.91 -25.50
C TYR A 342 -22.34 5.60 -24.85
N ALA A 343 -22.05 4.33 -24.56
CA ALA A 343 -20.82 3.87 -23.94
C ALA A 343 -19.82 3.25 -24.93
N GLN A 344 -20.24 2.95 -26.16
CA GLN A 344 -19.35 2.37 -27.18
C GLN A 344 -18.46 3.43 -27.84
N MET A 345 -17.20 3.06 -28.07
CA MET A 345 -16.29 3.81 -28.94
C MET A 345 -16.56 3.49 -30.40
N VAL A 346 -16.65 2.19 -30.71
CA VAL A 346 -17.01 1.65 -32.03
C VAL A 346 -18.02 0.52 -31.83
N PRO A 347 -18.99 0.34 -32.76
CA PRO A 347 -19.91 -0.78 -32.69
C PRO A 347 -19.17 -2.12 -32.78
N VAL A 348 -19.38 -3.00 -31.81
CA VAL A 348 -18.90 -4.39 -31.83
C VAL A 348 -20.04 -5.28 -32.30
N LYS A 349 -19.89 -5.93 -33.46
CA LYS A 349 -20.94 -6.75 -34.11
C LYS A 349 -20.44 -8.09 -34.61
N THR A 350 -19.15 -8.37 -34.45
CA THR A 350 -18.48 -9.53 -35.02
C THR A 350 -18.13 -10.54 -33.94
N VAL A 351 -18.05 -11.80 -34.35
CA VAL A 351 -17.40 -12.91 -33.64
C VAL A 351 -16.35 -13.50 -34.58
N HIS A 352 -15.16 -13.72 -34.06
CA HIS A 352 -13.99 -14.17 -34.79
C HIS A 352 -13.84 -15.68 -34.67
N GLY A 353 -13.63 -16.35 -35.79
CA GLY A 353 -13.58 -17.80 -35.87
C GLY A 353 -14.87 -18.47 -35.40
N ASP A 354 -14.74 -19.47 -34.54
CA ASP A 354 -15.87 -20.11 -33.88
C ASP A 354 -16.34 -19.36 -32.61
N GLY A 355 -15.58 -18.35 -32.17
CA GLY A 355 -15.86 -17.52 -30.99
C GLY A 355 -15.47 -18.17 -29.66
N THR A 356 -14.72 -19.26 -29.66
CA THR A 356 -14.36 -20.02 -28.45
C THR A 356 -13.00 -19.66 -27.84
N ALA A 357 -12.16 -18.91 -28.58
CA ALA A 357 -10.84 -18.50 -28.14
C ALA A 357 -10.88 -17.78 -26.78
N PRO A 358 -10.12 -18.23 -25.76
CA PRO A 358 -10.12 -17.61 -24.44
C PRO A 358 -9.45 -16.24 -24.48
N ASN A 359 -9.99 -15.29 -23.72
CA ASN A 359 -9.44 -13.94 -23.67
C ASN A 359 -9.35 -13.41 -22.24
N ILE A 360 -8.15 -12.96 -21.85
CA ILE A 360 -7.95 -12.22 -20.61
C ILE A 360 -8.56 -10.82 -20.77
N LEU A 361 -9.49 -10.49 -19.89
CA LEU A 361 -10.24 -9.24 -19.93
C LEU A 361 -10.28 -8.55 -18.57
N THR A 362 -10.17 -7.23 -18.55
CA THR A 362 -10.15 -6.44 -17.31
C THR A 362 -10.98 -5.17 -17.47
N ASP A 363 -11.73 -4.80 -16.43
CA ASP A 363 -12.36 -3.47 -16.38
C ASP A 363 -11.26 -2.41 -16.28
N LEU A 364 -11.31 -1.38 -17.12
CA LEU A 364 -10.35 -0.27 -17.08
C LEU A 364 -10.20 0.36 -15.68
N ARG A 365 -11.26 0.38 -14.87
CA ARG A 365 -11.25 0.91 -13.48
C ARG A 365 -10.41 0.06 -12.54
N ASP A 366 -10.30 -1.24 -12.79
CA ASP A 366 -9.55 -2.17 -11.94
C ASP A 366 -8.07 -2.22 -12.29
N VAL A 367 -7.67 -1.78 -13.49
CA VAL A 367 -6.25 -1.70 -13.88
C VAL A 367 -5.43 -0.91 -12.85
N GLY A 368 -5.89 0.28 -12.46
CA GLY A 368 -5.20 1.10 -11.45
C GLY A 368 -5.14 0.43 -10.08
N ARG A 369 -6.19 -0.31 -9.70
CA ARG A 369 -6.27 -1.03 -8.42
C ARG A 369 -5.29 -2.22 -8.39
N PHE A 370 -5.17 -2.96 -9.49
CA PHE A 370 -4.15 -3.99 -9.63
C PHE A 370 -2.74 -3.39 -9.61
N VAL A 371 -2.50 -2.30 -10.34
CA VAL A 371 -1.20 -1.62 -10.35
C VAL A 371 -0.81 -1.21 -8.93
N ALA A 372 -1.71 -0.60 -8.17
CA ALA A 372 -1.44 -0.17 -6.80
C ALA A 372 -0.98 -1.33 -5.88
N ARG A 373 -1.49 -2.54 -6.08
CA ARG A 373 -1.02 -3.76 -5.38
C ARG A 373 0.33 -4.23 -5.92
N ILE A 374 0.45 -4.33 -7.24
CA ILE A 374 1.63 -4.90 -7.92
C ILE A 374 2.91 -4.15 -7.62
N ILE A 375 2.87 -2.82 -7.64
CA ILE A 375 4.07 -1.98 -7.49
C ILE A 375 4.68 -2.04 -6.08
N LEU A 376 3.91 -2.49 -5.09
CA LEU A 376 4.33 -2.61 -3.70
C LEU A 376 4.76 -4.03 -3.33
N ASP A 377 4.54 -4.99 -4.23
CA ASP A 377 4.89 -6.38 -3.99
C ASP A 377 6.30 -6.66 -4.53
N ASP A 378 7.22 -7.04 -3.65
CA ASP A 378 8.59 -7.39 -4.01
C ASP A 378 8.68 -8.66 -4.88
N ARG A 379 7.66 -9.54 -4.80
CA ARG A 379 7.58 -10.75 -5.65
C ARG A 379 7.50 -10.41 -7.14
N THR A 380 7.07 -9.19 -7.48
CA THR A 380 6.87 -8.74 -8.86
C THR A 380 8.08 -7.97 -9.42
N ILE A 381 9.15 -7.79 -8.64
CA ILE A 381 10.39 -7.14 -9.11
C ILE A 381 11.06 -8.00 -10.18
N ASN A 382 11.38 -7.37 -11.31
CA ASN A 382 11.95 -7.97 -12.52
C ASN A 382 11.08 -9.08 -13.13
N LYS A 383 9.75 -8.94 -12.99
CA LYS A 383 8.77 -9.90 -13.49
C LYS A 383 7.83 -9.29 -14.51
N TYR A 384 7.22 -10.19 -15.27
CA TYR A 384 6.03 -9.93 -16.05
C TYR A 384 4.84 -10.42 -15.21
N VAL A 385 3.80 -9.59 -15.08
CA VAL A 385 2.57 -9.90 -14.35
C VAL A 385 1.42 -9.68 -15.31
N TYR A 386 0.47 -10.62 -15.35
CA TYR A 386 -0.79 -10.37 -16.02
C TYR A 386 -1.92 -10.19 -15.00
N THR A 387 -2.87 -9.32 -15.32
CA THR A 387 -4.07 -9.10 -14.52
C THR A 387 -5.29 -9.59 -15.30
N SER A 388 -6.32 -10.03 -14.58
CA SER A 388 -7.57 -10.46 -15.18
C SER A 388 -8.74 -10.12 -14.27
N GLY A 389 -9.78 -9.50 -14.84
CA GLY A 389 -11.11 -9.45 -14.24
C GLY A 389 -11.86 -10.75 -14.51
N ASP A 390 -11.93 -11.12 -15.79
CA ASP A 390 -12.47 -12.39 -16.26
C ASP A 390 -11.60 -12.97 -17.39
N VAL A 391 -11.77 -14.26 -17.64
CA VAL A 391 -11.26 -14.94 -18.84
C VAL A 391 -12.45 -15.48 -19.60
N LEU A 392 -12.79 -14.86 -20.73
CA LEU A 392 -14.02 -15.16 -21.48
C LEU A 392 -13.72 -15.37 -22.96
N SER A 393 -14.50 -16.24 -23.59
CA SER A 393 -14.60 -16.30 -25.04
C SER A 393 -15.58 -15.24 -25.58
N GLU A 394 -15.56 -14.96 -26.88
CA GLU A 394 -16.58 -14.07 -27.47
C GLU A 394 -17.98 -14.69 -27.34
N ASN A 395 -18.11 -16.01 -27.45
CA ASN A 395 -19.38 -16.69 -27.21
C ASN A 395 -19.89 -16.46 -25.76
N ASP A 396 -19.00 -16.46 -24.76
CA ASP A 396 -19.38 -16.13 -23.38
C ASP A 396 -19.79 -14.67 -23.21
N ILE A 397 -19.07 -13.73 -23.83
CA ILE A 397 -19.41 -12.30 -23.82
C ILE A 397 -20.80 -12.08 -24.40
N TYR A 398 -21.09 -12.63 -25.58
CA TYR A 398 -22.39 -12.51 -26.22
C TYR A 398 -23.48 -13.16 -25.37
N ARG A 399 -23.25 -14.36 -24.84
CA ARG A 399 -24.19 -15.04 -23.94
C ARG A 399 -24.51 -14.19 -22.70
N ILE A 400 -23.51 -13.64 -22.03
CA ILE A 400 -23.71 -12.73 -20.88
C ILE A 400 -24.51 -11.51 -21.31
N ALA A 401 -24.20 -10.91 -22.47
CA ALA A 401 -24.91 -9.76 -22.96
C ALA A 401 -26.39 -10.07 -23.25
N GLU A 402 -26.71 -11.21 -23.85
CA GLU A 402 -28.08 -11.68 -24.08
C GLU A 402 -28.82 -11.92 -22.75
N GLU A 403 -28.19 -12.61 -21.80
CA GLU A 403 -28.77 -12.92 -20.50
C GLU A 403 -29.07 -11.66 -19.66
N VAL A 404 -28.19 -10.66 -19.69
CA VAL A 404 -28.35 -9.43 -18.89
C VAL A 404 -29.28 -8.42 -19.58
N SER A 405 -29.25 -8.33 -20.92
CA SER A 405 -30.10 -7.38 -21.67
C SER A 405 -31.51 -7.91 -21.94
N GLY A 406 -31.67 -9.23 -22.02
CA GLY A 406 -32.88 -9.88 -22.54
C GLY A 406 -33.02 -9.77 -24.07
N GLU A 407 -32.00 -9.28 -24.78
CA GLU A 407 -32.02 -9.12 -26.24
C GLU A 407 -31.26 -10.29 -26.90
N LYS A 408 -31.81 -10.81 -28.00
CA LYS A 408 -31.12 -11.81 -28.83
C LYS A 408 -30.13 -11.10 -29.76
N LEU A 409 -28.91 -11.59 -29.85
CA LEU A 409 -27.84 -11.03 -30.65
C LEU A 409 -27.43 -12.00 -31.76
N GLU A 410 -27.29 -11.48 -32.97
CA GLU A 410 -26.88 -12.24 -34.16
C GLU A 410 -25.59 -11.60 -34.72
N PRO A 411 -24.41 -12.02 -34.24
CA PRO A 411 -23.15 -11.47 -34.71
C PRO A 411 -22.78 -11.92 -36.12
N ASP A 412 -22.12 -11.04 -36.86
CA ASP A 412 -21.41 -11.40 -38.08
C ASP A 412 -20.20 -12.29 -37.72
N ARG A 413 -19.93 -13.32 -38.51
CA ARG A 413 -18.76 -14.20 -38.31
C ARG A 413 -17.64 -13.87 -39.28
N ILE A 414 -16.43 -13.73 -38.76
CA ILE A 414 -15.21 -13.50 -39.55
C ILE A 414 -14.30 -14.72 -39.40
N SER A 415 -13.87 -15.32 -40.51
CA SER A 415 -12.99 -16.50 -40.48
C SER A 415 -11.53 -16.12 -40.17
N HIS A 416 -10.74 -17.08 -39.70
CA HIS A 416 -9.31 -16.85 -39.43
C HIS A 416 -8.55 -16.40 -40.68
N GLU A 417 -8.90 -16.93 -41.86
CA GLU A 417 -8.28 -16.54 -43.13
C GLU A 417 -8.53 -15.06 -43.46
N ILE A 418 -9.72 -14.53 -43.12
CA ILE A 418 -10.02 -13.11 -43.32
C ILE A 418 -9.20 -12.25 -42.35
N ILE A 419 -9.06 -12.70 -41.09
CA ILE A 419 -8.25 -11.99 -40.09
C ILE A 419 -6.77 -11.93 -40.52
N GLU A 420 -6.22 -13.05 -40.99
CA GLU A 420 -4.86 -13.11 -41.54
C GLU A 420 -4.69 -12.21 -42.76
N ALA A 421 -5.65 -12.22 -43.69
CA ALA A 421 -5.64 -11.33 -44.85
C ALA A 421 -5.70 -9.84 -44.45
N ASN A 422 -6.49 -9.48 -43.43
CA ASN A 422 -6.56 -8.12 -42.91
C ASN A 422 -5.21 -7.67 -42.32
N VAL A 423 -4.49 -8.56 -41.63
CA VAL A 423 -3.14 -8.27 -41.12
C VAL A 423 -2.18 -7.96 -42.26
N GLU A 424 -2.15 -8.79 -43.30
CA GLU A 424 -1.24 -8.59 -44.43
C GLU A 424 -1.59 -7.33 -45.22
N GLN A 425 -2.88 -7.04 -45.41
CA GLN A 425 -3.34 -5.80 -46.03
C GLN A 425 -2.93 -4.56 -45.22
N ALA A 426 -3.13 -4.59 -43.90
CA ALA A 426 -2.77 -3.47 -43.02
C ALA A 426 -1.25 -3.22 -43.02
N LYS A 427 -0.44 -4.29 -42.98
CA LYS A 427 1.03 -4.19 -43.07
C LYS A 427 1.49 -3.61 -44.41
N ALA A 428 0.89 -4.06 -45.52
CA ALA A 428 1.20 -3.54 -46.85
C ALA A 428 0.86 -2.04 -46.93
N ALA A 429 -0.32 -1.64 -46.46
CA ALA A 429 -0.74 -0.24 -46.42
C ALA A 429 0.23 0.63 -45.60
N LEU A 430 0.65 0.18 -44.41
CA LEU A 430 1.65 0.88 -43.59
C LEU A 430 3.02 0.93 -44.28
N THR A 431 3.41 -0.10 -45.03
CA THR A 431 4.69 -0.10 -45.77
C THR A 431 4.74 1.01 -46.82
N GLU A 432 3.62 1.31 -47.47
CA GLU A 432 3.52 2.39 -48.46
C GLU A 432 3.67 3.79 -47.85
N ASP A 433 3.18 3.99 -46.62
CA ASP A 433 3.37 5.23 -45.86
C ASP A 433 3.58 4.93 -44.38
N PRO A 434 4.84 4.68 -43.97
CA PRO A 434 5.16 4.31 -42.59
C PRO A 434 4.91 5.43 -41.57
N SER A 435 4.70 6.65 -42.04
CA SER A 435 4.52 7.84 -41.20
C SER A 435 3.05 8.11 -40.86
N ASP A 436 2.10 7.46 -41.54
CA ASP A 436 0.67 7.67 -41.34
C ASP A 436 0.17 7.03 -40.02
N PRO A 437 -0.29 7.84 -39.04
CA PRO A 437 -0.79 7.32 -37.77
C PRO A 437 -2.02 6.42 -37.91
N MET A 438 -2.88 6.65 -38.92
CA MET A 438 -4.10 5.86 -39.11
C MET A 438 -3.79 4.48 -39.69
N LYS A 439 -2.86 4.38 -40.64
CA LYS A 439 -2.39 3.08 -41.16
C LYS A 439 -1.75 2.26 -40.06
N ARG A 440 -1.00 2.91 -39.17
CA ARG A 440 -0.39 2.29 -38.00
C ARG A 440 -1.42 1.76 -37.00
N ILE A 441 -2.46 2.55 -36.70
CA ILE A 441 -3.61 2.09 -35.89
C ILE A 441 -4.30 0.89 -36.56
N GLY A 442 -4.45 0.90 -37.89
CA GLY A 442 -5.00 -0.23 -38.64
C GLY A 442 -4.21 -1.52 -38.45
N VAL A 443 -2.88 -1.45 -38.48
CA VAL A 443 -2.01 -2.59 -38.17
C VAL A 443 -2.21 -3.07 -36.73
N PHE A 444 -2.32 -2.17 -35.76
CA PHE A 444 -2.54 -2.55 -34.36
C PHE A 444 -3.86 -3.31 -34.20
N ILE A 445 -4.96 -2.80 -34.77
CA ILE A 445 -6.28 -3.44 -34.68
C ILE A 445 -6.24 -4.85 -35.30
N ALA A 446 -5.76 -4.97 -36.53
CA ALA A 446 -5.70 -6.27 -37.21
C ALA A 446 -4.81 -7.28 -36.46
N GLN A 447 -3.68 -6.84 -35.92
CA GLN A 447 -2.79 -7.70 -35.15
C GLN A 447 -3.36 -8.08 -33.77
N TYR A 448 -4.15 -7.21 -33.12
CA TYR A 448 -4.88 -7.59 -31.91
C TYR A 448 -5.89 -8.71 -32.19
N GLU A 449 -6.68 -8.59 -33.25
CA GLU A 449 -7.65 -9.62 -33.64
C GLU A 449 -6.94 -10.95 -33.92
N HIS A 450 -5.88 -10.93 -34.72
CA HIS A 450 -5.09 -12.12 -35.02
C HIS A 450 -4.45 -12.75 -33.77
N SER A 451 -3.84 -11.93 -32.91
CA SER A 451 -3.21 -12.40 -31.67
C SER A 451 -4.23 -13.01 -30.70
N LYS A 452 -5.40 -12.37 -30.54
CA LYS A 452 -6.43 -12.81 -29.60
C LYS A 452 -7.19 -14.06 -30.08
N TYR A 453 -7.52 -14.14 -31.36
CA TYR A 453 -8.52 -15.09 -31.85
C TYR A 453 -7.96 -16.17 -32.77
N VAL A 454 -6.84 -15.93 -33.45
CA VAL A 454 -6.20 -16.95 -34.30
C VAL A 454 -5.06 -17.64 -33.57
N ARG A 455 -4.21 -16.85 -32.89
CA ARG A 455 -3.05 -17.37 -32.15
C ARG A 455 -3.33 -17.68 -30.68
N GLU A 456 -4.42 -17.12 -30.15
CA GLU A 456 -4.83 -17.26 -28.74
C GLU A 456 -3.74 -16.83 -27.73
N ASP A 457 -2.92 -15.85 -28.11
CA ASP A 457 -1.80 -15.38 -27.28
C ASP A 457 -2.31 -14.76 -25.95
N ASN A 458 -3.48 -14.12 -25.96
CA ASN A 458 -4.05 -13.44 -24.79
C ASN A 458 -4.82 -14.39 -23.85
N SER A 459 -4.21 -15.51 -23.48
CA SER A 459 -4.81 -16.56 -22.64
C SER A 459 -3.97 -16.84 -21.38
N PRO A 460 -4.58 -17.29 -20.26
CA PRO A 460 -3.84 -17.65 -19.06
C PRO A 460 -2.79 -18.74 -19.31
N GLY A 461 -3.13 -19.74 -20.13
CA GLY A 461 -2.22 -20.82 -20.49
C GLY A 461 -0.97 -20.31 -21.20
N TYR A 462 -1.12 -19.37 -22.14
CA TYR A 462 0.01 -18.79 -22.85
C TYR A 462 0.82 -17.82 -21.96
N ALA A 463 0.15 -17.05 -21.09
CA ALA A 463 0.83 -16.21 -20.09
C ALA A 463 1.71 -17.05 -19.15
N ALA A 464 1.19 -18.18 -18.66
CA ALA A 464 1.94 -19.13 -17.84
C ALA A 464 3.14 -19.72 -18.61
N TYR A 465 2.96 -20.08 -19.88
CA TYR A 465 4.05 -20.54 -20.76
C TYR A 465 5.18 -19.49 -20.89
N LEU A 466 4.84 -18.21 -21.01
CA LEU A 466 5.81 -17.11 -21.05
C LEU A 466 6.40 -16.76 -19.67
N GLY A 467 5.98 -17.43 -18.60
CA GLY A 467 6.51 -17.23 -17.25
C GLY A 467 5.95 -16.00 -16.53
N TYR A 468 4.76 -15.52 -16.92
CA TYR A 468 4.09 -14.44 -16.20
C TYR A 468 3.62 -14.91 -14.82
N LEU A 469 3.59 -13.99 -13.86
CA LEU A 469 2.86 -14.17 -12.63
C LEU A 469 1.38 -13.81 -12.84
N ASP A 470 0.48 -14.58 -12.24
CA ASP A 470 -0.95 -14.27 -12.22
C ASP A 470 -1.29 -13.36 -11.03
N ALA A 471 -1.76 -12.15 -11.29
CA ALA A 471 -2.17 -11.23 -10.24
C ALA A 471 -3.32 -11.77 -9.37
N ARG A 472 -4.19 -12.63 -9.90
CA ARG A 472 -5.28 -13.25 -9.11
C ARG A 472 -4.76 -14.30 -8.15
N GLU A 473 -3.65 -14.96 -8.47
CA GLU A 473 -2.96 -15.87 -7.53
C GLU A 473 -2.15 -15.09 -6.50
N LEU A 474 -1.53 -13.97 -6.90
CA LEU A 474 -0.76 -13.12 -5.99
C LEU A 474 -1.65 -12.41 -4.96
N TYR A 475 -2.87 -12.03 -5.35
CA TYR A 475 -3.83 -11.25 -4.55
C TYR A 475 -5.22 -11.91 -4.55
N PRO A 476 -5.40 -13.07 -3.90
CA PRO A 476 -6.67 -13.81 -3.92
C PRO A 476 -7.82 -13.08 -3.21
N ASP A 477 -7.50 -12.10 -2.36
CA ASP A 477 -8.44 -11.22 -1.68
C ASP A 477 -9.01 -10.13 -2.61
N PHE A 478 -8.31 -9.80 -3.70
CA PHE A 478 -8.75 -8.78 -4.64
C PHE A 478 -9.91 -9.30 -5.49
N GLN A 479 -11.06 -8.63 -5.41
CA GLN A 479 -12.23 -8.91 -6.21
C GLN A 479 -12.34 -7.88 -7.35
N PRO A 480 -11.91 -8.21 -8.57
CA PRO A 480 -12.13 -7.35 -9.74
C PRO A 480 -13.61 -7.35 -10.13
N THR A 481 -14.02 -6.30 -10.83
CA THR A 481 -15.34 -6.20 -11.46
C THR A 481 -15.49 -7.34 -12.47
N SER A 482 -16.59 -8.08 -12.42
CA SER A 482 -16.90 -9.07 -13.47
C SER A 482 -17.44 -8.38 -14.71
N PHE A 483 -17.26 -8.98 -15.88
CA PHE A 483 -17.83 -8.51 -17.14
C PHE A 483 -19.36 -8.41 -17.06
N ARG A 484 -20.02 -9.35 -16.37
CA ARG A 484 -21.47 -9.31 -16.15
C ARG A 484 -21.89 -8.06 -15.39
N ASP A 485 -21.22 -7.75 -14.28
CA ASP A 485 -21.55 -6.59 -13.45
C ASP A 485 -21.27 -5.29 -14.21
N PHE A 486 -20.11 -5.22 -14.88
CA PHE A 486 -19.79 -4.11 -15.77
C PHE A 486 -20.88 -3.91 -16.84
N PHE A 487 -21.30 -4.97 -17.54
CA PHE A 487 -22.28 -4.85 -18.61
C PHE A 487 -23.67 -4.45 -18.07
N ALA A 488 -24.06 -4.94 -16.90
CA ALA A 488 -25.27 -4.51 -16.21
C ALA A 488 -25.23 -3.00 -15.85
N GLU A 489 -24.07 -2.48 -15.43
CA GLU A 489 -23.90 -1.03 -15.20
C GLU A 489 -24.04 -0.21 -16.50
N VAL A 490 -23.47 -0.71 -17.61
CA VAL A 490 -23.62 -0.07 -18.92
C VAL A 490 -25.09 -0.07 -19.35
N LEU A 491 -25.82 -1.17 -19.19
CA LEU A 491 -27.26 -1.22 -19.46
C LEU A 491 -28.07 -0.25 -18.58
N ALA A 492 -27.62 0.01 -17.36
CA ALA A 492 -28.23 0.95 -16.43
C ALA A 492 -27.88 2.43 -16.69
N GLY A 493 -27.20 2.75 -17.79
CA GLY A 493 -26.83 4.13 -18.13
C GLY A 493 -25.63 4.68 -17.36
N LYS A 494 -24.85 3.82 -16.69
CA LYS A 494 -23.70 4.22 -15.85
C LYS A 494 -22.33 3.96 -16.49
N GLY A 495 -22.32 3.46 -17.72
CA GLY A 495 -21.11 3.24 -18.51
C GLY A 495 -20.41 4.54 -18.89
N ARG A 496 -19.16 4.43 -19.34
CA ARG A 496 -18.37 5.54 -19.88
C ARG A 496 -17.62 5.07 -21.12
N LYS A 497 -17.46 5.97 -22.09
CA LYS A 497 -16.57 5.72 -23.22
C LYS A 497 -15.13 5.73 -22.71
N VAL A 498 -14.27 4.95 -23.36
CA VAL A 498 -12.84 5.06 -23.11
C VAL A 498 -12.38 6.42 -23.61
N TYR A 499 -11.51 7.08 -22.84
CA TYR A 499 -10.94 8.40 -23.13
C TYR A 499 -11.92 9.60 -23.11
N SER A 500 -13.14 9.45 -22.58
CA SER A 500 -14.12 10.54 -22.43
C SER A 500 -14.07 11.25 -21.08
#